data_AF-A0A0Q4M603-F1
#
_entry.id   AF-A0A0Q4M603-F1
#
_cell.length_a   1.000
_cell.length_b   1.000
_cell.length_c   1.000
_cell.angle_alpha   90.00
_cell.angle_beta   90.00
_cell.angle_gamma   90.00
#
_symmetry.space_group_name_H-M   'P 1'
#
loop_
_entity.id
_entity.type
_entity.pdbx_description
1 polymer ?
#
loop_
_entity_poly.entity_id
_entity_poly.type
_entity_poly.pdbx_seq_one_letter_code
_entity_poly.pdbx_strand_id
1 'polypeptide(L)'
;MRATFANWHDRAIAAFLLLAALAIAQAWFAERPPIVAAWVALAVGALSGVGAERLVAARLVFHASDGLLAADALDAGQRRRYRVAWHGIGLGVFVAVMLVVRASLSPLGGVGYIAGVLVAGAAGSMTMPERVAGMSRPGWTVRAWSHRPAAGGVAAAILLLSLLAARTLGIEARMVIVGAEVLLFSLLLAGVDDAVVRFMTFAGYDVWRIVARHARGLAGLFAVALPGCWAMVGPVAAGIGAAIGVAVLLLVTLRVLAYRLHARRFADVLVSLLAGLLMTVAYSLPVALPVIVVAMLWQLHRRGRARMWLLA
;
A
#
# COMPACT_ATOMS: atom_id res chain seq x y z
N MET A 1 -20.25 -5.56 15.91
CA MET A 1 -19.23 -6.00 14.93
C MET A 1 -19.24 -7.52 14.89
N ARG A 2 -19.67 -8.16 13.80
CA ARG A 2 -19.43 -9.62 13.64
C ARG A 2 -17.94 -9.83 13.38
N ALA A 3 -17.28 -10.64 14.20
CA ALA A 3 -15.84 -10.91 14.06
C ALA A 3 -15.56 -11.49 12.67
N THR A 4 -14.58 -10.92 11.96
CA THR A 4 -14.28 -11.18 10.54
C THR A 4 -13.85 -12.62 10.23
N PHE A 5 -13.86 -13.52 11.22
CA PHE A 5 -13.55 -14.96 11.11
C PHE A 5 -14.38 -15.78 12.09
N ALA A 6 -15.63 -15.37 12.38
CA ALA A 6 -16.48 -16.10 13.32
C ALA A 6 -16.82 -17.52 12.82
N ASN A 7 -16.98 -17.67 11.50
CA ASN A 7 -17.33 -18.95 10.88
C ASN A 7 -16.08 -19.78 10.58
N TRP A 8 -16.15 -21.09 10.82
CA TRP A 8 -15.05 -22.02 10.57
C TRP A 8 -14.64 -22.07 9.09
N HIS A 9 -15.61 -21.92 8.17
CA HIS A 9 -15.38 -21.84 6.74
C HIS A 9 -14.48 -20.65 6.36
N ASP A 10 -14.72 -19.48 6.95
CA ASP A 10 -13.91 -18.28 6.67
C ASP A 10 -12.47 -18.48 7.16
N ARG A 11 -12.28 -19.19 8.29
CA ARG A 11 -10.95 -19.56 8.80
C ARG A 11 -10.25 -20.56 7.90
N ALA A 12 -10.95 -21.57 7.41
CA ALA A 12 -10.41 -22.58 6.51
C ALA A 12 -9.97 -21.95 5.18
N ILE A 13 -10.78 -21.06 4.61
CA ILE A 13 -10.45 -20.30 3.40
C ILE A 13 -9.23 -19.40 3.65
N ALA A 14 -9.20 -18.66 4.77
CA ALA A 14 -8.06 -17.82 5.11
C ALA A 14 -6.77 -18.62 5.29
N ALA A 15 -6.84 -19.78 5.95
CA ALA A 15 -5.70 -20.67 6.13
C ALA A 15 -5.20 -21.24 4.80
N PHE A 16 -6.11 -21.70 3.93
CA PHE A 16 -5.77 -22.17 2.60
C PHE A 16 -5.11 -21.07 1.75
N LEU A 17 -5.66 -19.86 1.75
CA LEU A 17 -5.10 -18.71 1.02
C LEU A 17 -3.73 -18.31 1.55
N LEU A 18 -3.53 -18.37 2.88
CA LEU A 18 -2.22 -18.11 3.49
C LEU A 18 -1.20 -19.16 3.06
N LEU A 19 -1.54 -20.45 3.09
CA LEU A 19 -0.66 -21.54 2.66
C LEU A 19 -0.32 -21.41 1.16
N ALA A 20 -1.31 -21.14 0.32
CA ALA A 20 -1.10 -20.91 -1.10
C ALA A 20 -0.17 -19.71 -1.35
N ALA A 21 -0.39 -18.59 -0.66
CA ALA A 21 0.47 -17.41 -0.76
C ALA A 21 1.92 -17.70 -0.33
N LEU A 22 2.10 -18.46 0.75
CA LEU A 22 3.44 -18.89 1.21
C LEU A 22 4.12 -19.82 0.20
N ALA A 23 3.40 -20.79 -0.37
CA ALA A 23 3.93 -21.70 -1.38
C ALA A 23 4.36 -20.95 -2.65
N ILE A 24 3.52 -20.02 -3.13
CA ILE A 24 3.86 -19.18 -4.29
C ILE A 24 5.09 -18.31 -4.01
N ALA A 25 5.14 -17.67 -2.84
CA ALA A 25 6.28 -16.85 -2.44
C ALA A 25 7.55 -17.70 -2.35
N GLN A 26 7.49 -18.87 -1.72
CA GLN A 26 8.62 -19.79 -1.58
C GLN A 26 9.14 -20.25 -2.95
N ALA A 27 8.26 -20.69 -3.85
CA ALA A 27 8.63 -21.06 -5.22
C ALA A 27 9.28 -19.90 -5.97
N TRP A 28 8.68 -18.71 -5.90
CA TRP A 28 9.24 -17.53 -6.56
C TRP A 28 10.62 -17.18 -6.02
N PHE A 29 10.82 -17.15 -4.70
CA PHE A 29 12.11 -16.82 -4.08
C PHE A 29 13.18 -17.89 -4.27
N ALA A 30 12.81 -19.15 -4.47
CA ALA A 30 13.75 -20.24 -4.74
C ALA A 30 14.50 -20.04 -6.06
N GLU A 31 13.81 -19.54 -7.09
CA GLU A 31 14.37 -19.37 -8.44
C GLU A 31 15.14 -18.05 -8.63
N ARG A 32 15.08 -17.12 -7.66
CA ARG A 32 15.69 -15.79 -7.84
C ARG A 32 17.17 -15.77 -7.45
N PRO A 33 17.99 -15.00 -8.20
CA PRO A 33 19.36 -14.69 -7.80
C PRO A 33 19.39 -14.12 -6.37
N PRO A 34 20.39 -14.50 -5.55
CA PRO A 34 20.44 -14.16 -4.13
C PRO A 34 20.40 -12.65 -3.89
N ILE A 35 21.02 -11.85 -4.77
CA ILE A 35 21.03 -10.39 -4.64
C ILE A 35 19.65 -9.76 -4.90
N VAL A 36 18.90 -10.26 -5.88
CA VAL A 36 17.54 -9.78 -6.17
C VAL A 36 16.60 -10.15 -5.02
N ALA A 37 16.71 -11.40 -4.55
CA ALA A 37 15.95 -11.88 -3.40
C ALA A 37 16.23 -11.05 -2.13
N ALA A 38 17.49 -10.68 -1.88
CA ALA A 38 17.90 -9.83 -0.76
C ALA A 38 17.25 -8.44 -0.80
N TRP A 39 17.31 -7.76 -1.94
CA TRP A 39 16.71 -6.43 -2.10
C TRP A 39 15.20 -6.46 -1.96
N VAL A 40 14.53 -7.46 -2.52
CA VAL A 40 13.08 -7.62 -2.39
C VAL A 40 12.70 -7.91 -0.94
N ALA A 41 13.43 -8.78 -0.24
CA ALA A 41 13.17 -9.06 1.18
C ALA A 41 13.31 -7.80 2.04
N LEU A 42 14.34 -6.98 1.78
CA LEU A 42 14.57 -5.73 2.48
C LEU A 42 13.44 -4.71 2.21
N ALA A 43 13.00 -4.58 0.96
CA ALA A 43 11.90 -3.69 0.59
C ALA A 43 10.56 -4.15 1.19
N VAL A 44 10.24 -5.44 1.12
CA VAL A 44 9.03 -6.02 1.72
C VAL A 44 9.05 -5.87 3.24
N GLY A 45 10.21 -6.07 3.86
CA GLY A 45 10.44 -5.76 5.26
C GLY A 45 10.10 -4.31 5.58
N ALA A 46 10.73 -3.36 4.88
CA ALA A 46 10.53 -1.93 5.10
C ALA A 46 9.07 -1.49 4.96
N LEU A 47 8.40 -1.93 3.89
CA LEU A 47 6.97 -1.62 3.69
C LEU A 47 6.09 -2.21 4.80
N SER A 48 6.40 -3.43 5.25
CA SER A 48 5.69 -4.07 6.36
C SER A 48 5.91 -3.32 7.68
N GLY A 49 7.13 -2.87 7.94
CA GLY A 49 7.48 -2.06 9.10
C GLY A 49 6.76 -0.71 9.12
N VAL A 50 6.74 -0.01 7.99
CA VAL A 50 5.98 1.25 7.83
C VAL A 50 4.49 1.03 8.08
N GLY A 51 3.92 -0.05 7.52
CA GLY A 51 2.53 -0.41 7.72
C GLY A 51 2.21 -0.70 9.18
N ALA A 52 3.07 -1.49 9.84
CA ALA A 52 2.92 -1.84 11.25
C ALA A 52 2.96 -0.60 12.15
N GLU A 53 3.94 0.30 11.99
CA GLU A 53 4.06 1.51 12.82
C GLU A 53 2.82 2.40 12.66
N ARG A 54 2.32 2.57 11.43
CA ARG A 54 1.10 3.36 11.17
C ARG A 54 -0.13 2.77 11.88
N LEU A 55 -0.26 1.43 11.90
CA LEU A 55 -1.37 0.77 12.58
C LEU A 55 -1.26 0.87 14.11
N VAL A 56 -0.07 0.65 14.66
CA VAL A 56 0.21 0.76 16.09
C VAL A 56 0.00 2.20 16.57
N ALA A 57 0.51 3.18 15.82
CA ALA A 57 0.34 4.60 16.11
C ALA A 57 -1.13 5.01 16.08
N ALA A 58 -1.89 4.62 15.03
CA ALA A 58 -3.31 4.92 14.93
C ALA A 58 -4.11 4.31 16.09
N ARG A 59 -3.75 3.11 16.53
CA ARG A 59 -4.40 2.43 17.65
C ARG A 59 -4.10 3.10 18.98
N LEU A 60 -2.87 3.55 19.20
CA LEU A 60 -2.52 4.33 20.39
C LEU A 60 -3.25 5.67 20.44
N VAL A 61 -3.38 6.37 19.31
CA VAL A 61 -4.16 7.62 19.24
C VAL A 61 -5.62 7.37 19.59
N PHE A 62 -6.24 6.31 19.06
CA PHE A 62 -7.61 5.93 19.40
C PHE A 62 -7.78 5.64 20.90
N HIS A 63 -6.82 4.92 21.51
CA HIS A 63 -6.89 4.64 22.94
C HIS A 63 -6.71 5.91 23.79
N ALA A 64 -5.91 6.88 23.34
CA ALA A 64 -5.72 8.15 24.03
C ALA A 64 -6.94 9.10 23.94
N SER A 65 -7.71 9.06 22.84
CA SER A 65 -8.88 9.94 22.66
C SER A 65 -10.20 9.33 23.15
N ASP A 66 -10.46 8.05 22.85
CA ASP A 66 -11.79 7.44 22.96
C ASP A 66 -11.77 6.04 23.61
N GLY A 67 -10.63 5.58 24.11
CA GLY A 67 -10.46 4.24 24.64
C GLY A 67 -10.60 4.13 26.15
N LEU A 68 -11.08 2.96 26.62
CA LEU A 68 -11.09 2.56 28.04
C LEU A 68 -9.68 2.52 28.69
N LEU A 69 -8.62 2.66 27.89
CA LEU A 69 -7.22 2.63 28.30
C LEU A 69 -6.54 4.01 28.13
N ALA A 70 -7.31 5.11 28.17
CA ALA A 70 -6.79 6.45 27.94
C ALA A 70 -5.65 6.83 28.91
N ALA A 71 -5.76 6.46 30.19
CA ALA A 71 -4.72 6.71 31.19
C ALA A 71 -3.39 6.04 30.83
N ASP A 72 -3.43 4.76 30.43
CA ASP A 72 -2.24 4.01 29.98
C ASP A 72 -1.72 4.51 28.61
N ALA A 73 -2.61 5.00 27.75
CA ALA A 73 -2.25 5.53 26.44
C ALA A 73 -1.60 6.93 26.52
N LEU A 74 -1.75 7.65 27.64
CA LEU A 74 -1.08 8.93 27.90
C LEU A 74 0.28 8.75 28.59
N ASP A 75 0.50 7.66 29.32
CA ASP A 75 1.81 7.36 29.92
C ASP A 75 2.87 6.98 28.89
N ALA A 76 4.00 7.70 28.90
CA ALA A 76 5.09 7.48 27.93
C ALA A 76 5.73 6.10 28.06
N GLY A 77 5.81 5.55 29.28
CA GLY A 77 6.37 4.24 29.56
C GLY A 77 5.52 3.11 28.97
N GLN A 78 4.20 3.16 29.22
CA GLN A 78 3.24 2.17 28.72
C GLN A 78 3.07 2.25 27.20
N ARG A 79 3.04 3.45 26.60
CA ARG A 79 3.06 3.60 25.14
C ARG A 79 4.27 2.93 24.51
N ARG A 80 5.46 3.11 25.10
CA ARG A 80 6.69 2.47 24.60
C ARG A 80 6.62 0.96 24.71
N ARG A 81 6.18 0.42 25.86
CA ARG A 81 6.00 -1.03 26.06
C ARG A 81 5.00 -1.63 25.07
N TYR A 82 3.87 -0.96 24.86
CA TYR A 82 2.86 -1.36 23.88
C TYR A 82 3.43 -1.41 22.47
N ARG A 83 4.14 -0.36 22.03
CA ARG A 83 4.80 -0.34 20.71
C ARG A 83 5.78 -1.49 20.56
N VAL A 84 6.69 -1.66 21.52
CA VAL A 84 7.69 -2.73 21.49
C VAL A 84 7.03 -4.11 21.42
N ALA A 85 5.98 -4.35 22.21
CA ALA A 85 5.26 -5.62 22.19
C ALA A 85 4.62 -5.90 20.81
N TRP A 86 3.91 -4.93 20.24
CA TRP A 86 3.27 -5.11 18.93
C TRP A 86 4.27 -5.22 17.79
N HIS A 87 5.38 -4.47 17.81
CA HIS A 87 6.43 -4.64 16.83
C HIS A 87 7.18 -5.96 17.01
N GLY A 88 7.35 -6.45 18.23
CA GLY A 88 7.91 -7.78 18.52
C GLY A 88 7.04 -8.89 17.91
N ILE A 89 5.72 -8.81 18.08
CA ILE A 89 4.78 -9.75 17.44
C ILE A 89 4.87 -9.63 15.91
N GLY A 90 4.80 -8.41 15.37
CA GLY A 90 4.86 -8.17 13.93
C GLY A 90 6.15 -8.67 13.30
N LEU A 91 7.29 -8.40 13.93
CA LEU A 91 8.61 -8.89 13.51
C LEU A 91 8.69 -10.41 13.62
N GLY A 92 8.20 -11.01 14.70
CA GLY A 92 8.17 -12.46 14.88
C GLY A 92 7.37 -13.17 13.78
N VAL A 93 6.17 -12.66 13.47
CA VAL A 93 5.35 -13.17 12.36
C VAL A 93 6.08 -13.00 11.03
N PHE A 94 6.68 -11.84 10.78
CA PHE A 94 7.44 -11.57 9.56
C PHE A 94 8.62 -12.53 9.39
N VAL A 95 9.40 -12.76 10.45
CA VAL A 95 10.52 -13.71 10.45
C VAL A 95 10.02 -15.12 10.20
N ALA A 96 8.94 -15.56 10.86
CA ALA A 96 8.35 -16.88 10.62
C ALA A 96 7.96 -17.07 9.14
N VAL A 97 7.33 -16.07 8.53
CA VAL A 97 7.02 -16.07 7.09
C VAL A 97 8.29 -16.19 6.24
N MET A 98 9.34 -15.40 6.55
CA MET A 98 10.59 -15.46 5.80
C MET A 98 11.35 -16.78 5.98
N LEU A 99 11.24 -17.43 7.14
CA LEU A 99 11.80 -18.76 7.36
C LEU A 99 11.15 -19.81 6.45
N VAL A 100 9.83 -19.72 6.24
CA VAL A 100 9.09 -20.59 5.31
C VAL A 100 9.45 -20.27 3.86
N VAL A 101 9.53 -18.98 3.50
CA VAL A 101 9.76 -18.54 2.13
C VAL A 101 11.21 -18.82 1.68
N ARG A 102 12.21 -18.33 2.43
CA ARG A 102 13.64 -18.58 2.21
C ARG A 102 14.43 -18.09 3.43
N ALA A 103 14.82 -19.02 4.29
CA ALA A 103 15.42 -18.71 5.60
C ALA A 103 16.62 -17.76 5.57
N SER A 104 17.44 -17.80 4.51
CA SER A 104 18.61 -16.92 4.34
C SER A 104 18.26 -15.43 4.24
N LEU A 105 17.01 -15.08 3.92
CA LEU A 105 16.55 -13.70 3.76
C LEU A 105 16.03 -13.07 5.06
N SER A 106 15.82 -13.87 6.11
CA SER A 106 15.22 -13.40 7.36
C SER A 106 15.99 -12.24 8.02
N PRO A 107 17.35 -12.20 8.04
CA PRO A 107 18.07 -11.10 8.66
C PRO A 107 17.86 -9.79 7.90
N LEU A 108 17.97 -9.84 6.57
CA LEU A 108 17.81 -8.67 5.69
C LEU A 108 16.38 -8.13 5.70
N GLY A 109 15.38 -9.02 5.66
CA GLY A 109 13.98 -8.62 5.77
C GLY A 109 13.65 -8.04 7.15
N GLY A 110 14.22 -8.60 8.22
CA GLY A 110 14.09 -8.06 9.58
C GLY A 110 14.71 -6.67 9.73
N VAL A 111 15.92 -6.45 9.19
CA VAL A 111 16.55 -5.13 9.12
C VAL A 111 15.68 -4.14 8.35
N GLY A 112 15.16 -4.56 7.19
CA GLY A 112 14.20 -3.78 6.41
C GLY A 112 12.99 -3.38 7.26
N TYR A 113 12.37 -4.33 7.96
CA TYR A 113 11.24 -4.07 8.84
C TYR A 113 11.54 -3.02 9.91
N ILE A 114 12.66 -3.18 10.63
CA ILE A 114 13.07 -2.21 11.66
C ILE A 114 13.30 -0.84 11.04
N ALA A 115 14.00 -0.76 9.90
CA ALA A 115 14.22 0.50 9.19
C ALA A 115 12.89 1.16 8.81
N GLY A 116 11.92 0.39 8.32
CA GLY A 116 10.58 0.87 8.00
C GLY A 116 9.83 1.43 9.22
N VAL A 117 9.89 0.74 10.36
CA VAL A 117 9.31 1.21 11.63
C VAL A 117 9.96 2.53 12.06
N LEU A 118 11.30 2.60 12.05
CA LEU A 118 12.04 3.79 12.45
C LEU A 118 11.74 4.99 11.54
N VAL A 119 11.72 4.80 10.22
CA VAL A 119 11.40 5.85 9.25
C VAL A 119 9.98 6.36 9.46
N ALA A 120 9.00 5.47 9.63
CA ALA A 120 7.62 5.85 9.88
C ALA A 120 7.44 6.56 11.23
N GLY A 121 8.13 6.09 12.27
CA GLY A 121 8.10 6.67 13.61
C GLY A 121 8.74 8.07 13.64
N ALA A 122 9.89 8.24 12.97
CA ALA A 122 10.57 9.52 12.83
C ALA A 122 9.74 10.53 12.03
N ALA A 123 9.14 10.09 10.91
CA ALA A 123 8.23 10.92 10.12
C ALA A 123 7.00 11.37 10.94
N GLY A 124 6.50 10.50 11.84
CA GLY A 124 5.41 10.82 12.76
C GLY A 124 5.81 11.74 13.92
N SER A 125 7.08 11.75 14.34
CA SER A 125 7.58 12.70 15.35
C SER A 125 7.97 14.06 14.76
N MET A 126 8.31 14.12 13.48
CA MET A 126 8.62 15.36 12.76
C MET A 126 7.37 16.18 12.42
N THR A 127 6.17 15.59 12.49
CA THR A 127 4.92 16.34 12.53
C THR A 127 4.73 16.96 13.92
N MET A 128 5.36 18.13 14.08
CA MET A 128 5.30 19.22 15.08
C MET A 128 4.33 19.17 16.29
N PRO A 129 4.70 19.91 17.38
CA PRO A 129 4.23 19.70 18.74
C PRO A 129 2.73 20.00 18.97
N GLU A 130 2.18 19.31 19.95
CA GLU A 130 0.75 19.21 20.34
C GLU A 130 0.01 20.54 20.52
N ARG A 131 0.71 21.69 20.63
CA ARG A 131 0.09 23.01 20.83
C ARG A 131 -0.48 23.67 19.57
N VAL A 132 -0.13 23.22 18.37
CA VAL A 132 -0.67 23.78 17.10
C VAL A 132 -1.76 22.88 16.48
N ALA A 133 -1.98 21.68 17.05
CA ALA A 133 -2.91 20.66 16.55
C ALA A 133 -4.40 21.04 16.65
N GLY A 134 -4.73 22.15 17.32
CA GLY A 134 -6.11 22.65 17.42
C GLY A 134 -6.64 23.30 16.15
N MET A 135 -5.79 23.81 15.25
CA MET A 135 -6.24 24.67 14.13
C MET A 135 -5.94 24.13 12.74
N SER A 136 -5.14 23.08 12.60
CA SER A 136 -5.01 22.37 11.33
C SER A 136 -4.81 20.89 11.59
N ARG A 137 -5.57 20.04 10.90
CA ARG A 137 -5.37 18.58 10.91
C ARG A 137 -4.34 18.26 9.82
N PRO A 138 -3.02 18.18 10.11
CA PRO A 138 -1.98 18.03 9.08
C PRO A 138 -2.15 16.78 8.21
N GLY A 139 -2.74 15.70 8.75
CA GLY A 139 -3.07 14.52 7.96
C GLY A 139 -4.13 14.76 6.88
N TRP A 140 -5.03 15.73 7.10
CA TRP A 140 -6.05 16.11 6.12
C TRP A 140 -5.47 16.99 5.01
N THR A 141 -4.56 17.92 5.35
CA THR A 141 -3.89 18.78 4.36
C THR A 141 -2.97 17.98 3.44
N VAL A 142 -2.20 17.03 3.98
CA VAL A 142 -1.33 16.15 3.17
C VAL A 142 -2.15 15.25 2.23
N ARG A 143 -3.25 14.66 2.69
CA ARG A 143 -4.14 13.85 1.82
C ARG A 143 -4.89 14.70 0.80
N ALA A 144 -5.39 15.87 1.19
CA ALA A 144 -6.05 16.77 0.25
C ALA A 144 -5.06 17.25 -0.83
N TRP A 145 -3.80 17.44 -0.45
CA TRP A 145 -2.74 17.83 -1.37
C TRP A 145 -2.31 16.68 -2.30
N SER A 146 -2.22 15.44 -1.82
CA SER A 146 -1.86 14.27 -2.65
C SER A 146 -2.84 14.01 -3.80
N HIS A 147 -4.08 14.51 -3.71
CA HIS A 147 -5.08 14.44 -4.78
C HIS A 147 -5.03 15.61 -5.78
N ARG A 148 -4.05 16.51 -5.65
CA ARG A 148 -3.80 17.59 -6.61
C ARG A 148 -2.77 17.13 -7.65
N PRO A 149 -2.93 17.51 -8.93
CA PRO A 149 -1.94 17.18 -9.96
C PRO A 149 -0.56 17.76 -9.64
N ALA A 150 -0.50 18.91 -8.96
CA ALA A 150 0.74 19.53 -8.52
C ALA A 150 1.58 18.64 -7.59
N ALA A 151 0.96 17.85 -6.70
CA ALA A 151 1.68 16.91 -5.84
C ALA A 151 2.34 15.79 -6.66
N GLY A 152 1.66 15.34 -7.72
CA GLY A 152 2.23 14.44 -8.71
C GLY A 152 3.42 15.04 -9.46
N GLY A 153 3.29 16.30 -9.88
CA GLY A 153 4.39 17.04 -10.53
C GLY A 153 5.62 17.19 -9.64
N VAL A 154 5.43 17.47 -8.34
CA VAL A 154 6.54 17.52 -7.36
C VAL A 154 7.20 16.15 -7.21
N ALA A 155 6.43 15.08 -7.09
CA ALA A 155 6.96 13.72 -7.02
C ALA A 155 7.74 13.34 -8.31
N ALA A 156 7.24 13.74 -9.48
CA ALA A 156 7.95 13.57 -10.74
C ALA A 156 9.26 14.37 -10.78
N ALA A 157 9.27 15.61 -10.30
CA ALA A 157 10.48 16.42 -10.24
C ALA A 157 11.53 15.78 -9.33
N ILE A 158 11.14 15.27 -8.16
CA ILE A 158 12.04 14.55 -7.25
C ILE A 158 12.63 13.31 -7.95
N LEU A 159 11.79 12.51 -8.61
CA LEU A 159 12.22 11.35 -9.39
C LEU A 159 13.22 11.74 -10.48
N LEU A 160 12.97 12.80 -11.25
CA LEU A 160 13.88 13.20 -12.33
C LEU A 160 15.21 13.76 -11.79
N LEU A 161 15.16 14.48 -10.67
CA LEU A 161 16.37 14.95 -9.98
C LEU A 161 17.20 13.81 -9.40
N SER A 162 16.56 12.77 -8.85
CA SER A 162 17.24 11.57 -8.36
C SER A 162 17.95 10.84 -9.51
N LEU A 163 17.30 10.73 -10.68
CA LEU A 163 17.89 10.13 -11.88
C LEU A 163 19.06 10.95 -12.43
N LEU A 164 18.99 12.28 -12.32
CA LEU A 164 20.09 13.15 -12.71
C LEU A 164 21.33 12.93 -11.81
N ALA A 165 21.11 12.81 -10.49
CA ALA A 165 22.16 12.46 -9.54
C ALA A 165 22.72 11.05 -9.78
N ALA A 166 21.86 10.11 -10.19
CA ALA A 166 22.21 8.73 -10.50
C ALA A 166 22.86 8.51 -11.88
N ARG A 167 23.16 9.57 -12.65
CA ARG A 167 23.71 9.45 -14.02
C ARG A 167 25.03 8.67 -14.11
N THR A 168 25.81 8.67 -13.04
CA THR A 168 27.09 7.96 -12.95
C THR A 168 26.93 6.47 -12.68
N LEU A 169 25.71 6.02 -12.35
CA LEU A 169 25.41 4.61 -12.11
C LEU A 169 25.15 3.85 -13.41
N GLY A 170 25.41 2.54 -13.37
CA GLY A 170 25.05 1.61 -14.44
C GLY A 170 23.56 1.64 -14.76
N ILE A 171 23.20 1.19 -15.96
CA ILE A 171 21.82 1.25 -16.46
C ILE A 171 20.85 0.41 -15.59
N GLU A 172 21.29 -0.75 -15.12
CA GLU A 172 20.54 -1.62 -14.22
C GLU A 172 20.16 -0.92 -12.91
N ALA A 173 21.12 -0.21 -12.29
CA ALA A 173 20.88 0.52 -11.05
C ALA A 173 19.88 1.68 -11.25
N ARG A 174 19.97 2.39 -12.39
CA ARG A 174 19.01 3.44 -12.73
C ARG A 174 17.61 2.88 -12.95
N MET A 175 17.46 1.73 -13.60
CA MET A 175 16.14 1.07 -13.75
C MET A 175 15.52 0.69 -12.40
N VAL A 176 16.32 0.19 -11.46
CA VAL A 176 15.86 -0.11 -10.10
C VAL A 176 15.37 1.14 -9.38
N ILE A 177 16.12 2.25 -9.47
CA ILE A 177 15.73 3.54 -8.89
C ILE A 177 14.39 4.01 -9.47
N VAL A 178 14.24 3.99 -10.80
CA VAL A 178 12.97 4.34 -11.47
C VAL A 178 11.82 3.50 -10.91
N GLY A 179 11.98 2.17 -10.91
CA GLY A 179 10.93 1.27 -10.43
C GLY A 179 10.56 1.52 -8.97
N ALA A 180 11.55 1.65 -8.10
CA ALA A 180 11.34 1.85 -6.66
C ALA A 180 10.66 3.20 -6.35
N GLU A 181 11.16 4.29 -6.94
CA GLU A 181 10.62 5.63 -6.70
C GLU A 181 9.25 5.83 -7.33
N VAL A 182 9.04 5.37 -8.57
CA VAL A 182 7.71 5.43 -9.19
C VAL A 182 6.70 4.65 -8.36
N LEU A 183 7.05 3.45 -7.89
CA LEU A 183 6.18 2.66 -7.02
C LEU A 183 5.89 3.40 -5.70
N LEU A 184 6.92 3.91 -5.03
CA LEU A 184 6.79 4.63 -3.76
C LEU A 184 5.89 5.86 -3.91
N PHE A 185 6.20 6.75 -4.87
CA PHE A 185 5.43 7.97 -5.11
C PHE A 185 4.00 7.66 -5.54
N SER A 186 3.81 6.64 -6.38
CA SER A 186 2.47 6.22 -6.78
C SER A 186 1.65 5.74 -5.59
N LEU A 187 2.22 4.90 -4.71
CA LEU A 187 1.53 4.43 -3.51
C LEU A 187 1.23 5.56 -2.51
N LEU A 188 2.12 6.56 -2.40
CA LEU A 188 1.89 7.75 -1.57
C LEU A 188 0.73 8.61 -2.12
N LEU A 189 0.64 8.77 -3.44
CA LEU A 189 -0.40 9.57 -4.10
C LEU A 189 -1.73 8.81 -4.23
N ALA A 190 -1.71 7.47 -4.23
CA ALA A 190 -2.87 6.59 -4.37
C ALA A 190 -3.65 6.32 -3.07
N GLY A 191 -3.52 7.18 -2.05
CA GLY A 191 -4.27 7.04 -0.81
C GLY A 191 -5.78 7.10 -1.05
N VAL A 192 -6.54 6.06 -0.68
CA VAL A 192 -8.00 6.05 -0.80
C VAL A 192 -8.62 6.10 0.59
N ASP A 193 -9.49 7.08 0.82
CA ASP A 193 -10.18 7.28 2.10
C ASP A 193 -11.59 6.68 2.05
N ASP A 194 -11.85 5.70 2.92
CA ASP A 194 -13.12 4.96 2.92
C ASP A 194 -14.32 5.85 3.28
N ALA A 195 -14.13 6.84 4.17
CA ALA A 195 -15.18 7.76 4.57
C ALA A 195 -15.57 8.69 3.40
N VAL A 196 -14.58 9.19 2.66
CA VAL A 196 -14.81 10.04 1.48
C VAL A 196 -15.49 9.26 0.36
N VAL A 197 -15.05 8.02 0.10
CA VAL A 197 -15.67 7.16 -0.93
C VAL A 197 -17.13 6.86 -0.59
N ARG A 198 -17.44 6.56 0.68
CA ARG A 198 -18.81 6.33 1.15
C ARG A 198 -19.66 7.58 1.07
N PHE A 199 -19.16 8.72 1.53
CA PHE A 199 -19.85 10.00 1.43
C PHE A 199 -20.21 10.34 -0.02
N MET A 200 -19.23 10.26 -0.93
CA MET A 200 -19.47 10.51 -2.36
C MET A 200 -20.48 9.52 -2.96
N THR A 201 -20.45 8.26 -2.51
CA THR A 201 -21.41 7.25 -2.96
C THR A 201 -22.83 7.52 -2.47
N PHE A 202 -23.02 7.92 -1.21
CA PHE A 202 -24.32 8.34 -0.68
C PHE A 202 -24.82 9.62 -1.33
N ALA A 203 -23.91 10.53 -1.69
CA ALA A 203 -24.24 11.74 -2.46
C ALA A 203 -24.49 11.48 -3.95
N GLY A 204 -24.59 10.21 -4.38
CA GLY A 204 -24.95 9.84 -5.76
C GLY A 204 -23.85 10.01 -6.80
N TYR A 205 -22.58 10.19 -6.40
CA TYR A 205 -21.49 10.34 -7.37
C TYR A 205 -21.18 9.01 -8.08
N ASP A 206 -20.96 9.11 -9.40
CA ASP A 206 -20.50 7.99 -10.21
C ASP A 206 -19.14 7.46 -9.76
N VAL A 207 -18.96 6.13 -9.89
CA VAL A 207 -17.71 5.42 -9.55
C VAL A 207 -16.52 6.04 -10.24
N TRP A 208 -16.63 6.32 -11.54
CA TRP A 208 -15.53 6.86 -12.33
C TRP A 208 -15.14 8.26 -11.87
N ARG A 209 -16.09 9.05 -11.37
CA ARG A 209 -15.81 10.37 -10.80
C ARG A 209 -15.05 10.27 -9.47
N ILE A 210 -15.37 9.26 -8.65
CA ILE A 210 -14.64 8.96 -7.40
C ILE A 210 -13.22 8.45 -7.72
N VAL A 211 -13.08 7.52 -8.66
CA VAL A 211 -11.77 6.99 -9.09
C VAL A 211 -10.92 8.12 -9.67
N ALA A 212 -11.46 8.92 -10.59
CA ALA A 212 -10.75 10.04 -11.20
C ALA A 212 -10.24 11.04 -10.15
N ARG A 213 -11.04 11.35 -9.12
CA ARG A 213 -10.60 12.22 -8.01
C ARG A 213 -9.35 11.68 -7.32
N HIS A 214 -9.32 10.39 -7.02
CA HIS A 214 -8.18 9.77 -6.33
C HIS A 214 -6.97 9.57 -7.25
N ALA A 215 -7.20 9.46 -8.57
CA ALA A 215 -6.15 9.30 -9.58
C ALA A 215 -5.46 10.62 -10.01
N ARG A 216 -5.97 11.80 -9.62
CA ARG A 216 -5.41 13.10 -10.08
C ARG A 216 -3.93 13.30 -9.73
N GLY A 217 -3.51 12.89 -8.54
CA GLY A 217 -2.09 12.94 -8.15
C GLY A 217 -1.24 12.04 -9.04
N LEU A 218 -1.70 10.82 -9.29
CA LEU A 218 -1.05 9.87 -10.20
C LEU A 218 -0.95 10.42 -11.62
N ALA A 219 -2.02 11.04 -12.13
CA ALA A 219 -2.02 11.65 -13.46
C ALA A 219 -0.94 12.72 -13.59
N GLY A 220 -0.79 13.59 -12.57
CA GLY A 220 0.29 14.58 -12.53
C GLY A 220 1.68 13.96 -12.49
N LEU A 221 1.87 12.87 -11.73
CA LEU A 221 3.12 12.12 -11.68
C LEU A 221 3.46 11.55 -13.06
N PHE A 222 2.57 10.74 -13.62
CA PHE A 222 2.85 9.99 -14.85
C PHE A 222 2.95 10.88 -16.09
N ALA A 223 2.21 12.00 -16.15
CA ALA A 223 2.31 12.95 -17.25
C ALA A 223 3.72 13.53 -17.41
N VAL A 224 4.48 13.66 -16.31
CA VAL A 224 5.84 14.22 -16.30
C VAL A 224 6.90 13.13 -16.19
N ALA A 225 6.68 12.15 -15.32
CA ALA A 225 7.64 11.09 -15.04
C ALA A 225 7.87 10.17 -16.25
N LEU A 226 6.83 9.80 -17.02
CA LEU A 226 7.00 8.86 -18.13
C LEU A 226 7.84 9.46 -19.28
N PRO A 227 7.55 10.69 -19.79
CA PRO A 227 8.41 11.32 -20.79
C PRO A 227 9.82 11.60 -20.26
N GLY A 228 9.95 12.01 -18.99
CA GLY A 228 11.26 12.27 -18.38
C GLY A 228 12.11 11.00 -18.23
N CYS A 229 11.54 9.90 -17.76
CA CYS A 229 12.23 8.60 -17.70
C CYS A 229 12.61 8.11 -19.10
N TRP A 230 11.73 8.31 -20.09
CA TRP A 230 12.00 7.96 -21.48
C TRP A 230 13.22 8.73 -22.02
N ALA A 231 13.26 10.04 -21.80
CA ALA A 231 14.34 10.91 -22.28
C ALA A 231 15.68 10.66 -21.56
N MET A 232 15.66 10.39 -20.25
CA MET A 232 16.89 10.29 -19.44
C MET A 232 17.50 8.88 -19.39
N VAL A 233 16.68 7.83 -19.47
CA VAL A 233 17.11 6.44 -19.29
C VAL A 233 16.74 5.56 -20.48
N GLY A 234 15.57 5.78 -21.08
CA GLY A 234 15.14 5.08 -22.29
C GLY A 234 13.73 4.44 -22.18
N PRO A 235 13.28 3.75 -23.25
CA PRO A 235 11.91 3.21 -23.36
C PRO A 235 11.57 2.16 -22.32
N VAL A 236 12.54 1.36 -21.89
CA VAL A 236 12.32 0.32 -20.87
C VAL A 236 11.95 0.95 -19.52
N ALA A 237 12.63 2.02 -19.11
CA ALA A 237 12.34 2.71 -17.85
C ALA A 237 10.94 3.36 -17.85
N ALA A 238 10.56 3.98 -18.97
CA ALA A 238 9.20 4.50 -19.15
C ALA A 238 8.16 3.37 -19.13
N GLY A 239 8.47 2.22 -19.73
CA GLY A 239 7.62 1.02 -19.69
C GLY A 239 7.40 0.49 -18.27
N ILE A 240 8.45 0.42 -17.45
CA ILE A 240 8.36 0.05 -16.03
C ILE A 240 7.43 1.03 -15.29
N GLY A 241 7.63 2.34 -15.48
CA GLY A 241 6.79 3.36 -14.86
C GLY A 241 5.32 3.25 -15.28
N ALA A 242 5.05 2.99 -16.56
CA ALA A 242 3.70 2.82 -17.09
C ALA A 242 3.01 1.57 -16.51
N ALA A 243 3.73 0.45 -16.42
CA ALA A 243 3.22 -0.78 -15.84
C ALA A 243 2.84 -0.60 -14.35
N ILE A 244 3.70 0.09 -13.58
CA ILE A 244 3.40 0.46 -12.18
C ILE A 244 2.16 1.36 -12.12
N GLY A 245 2.05 2.35 -13.02
CA GLY A 245 0.89 3.23 -13.08
C GLY A 245 -0.42 2.50 -13.32
N VAL A 246 -0.44 1.55 -14.26
CA VAL A 246 -1.61 0.69 -14.52
C VAL A 246 -1.95 -0.13 -13.28
N ALA A 247 -0.95 -0.76 -12.64
CA ALA A 247 -1.16 -1.57 -11.44
C ALA A 247 -1.73 -0.74 -10.26
N VAL A 248 -1.20 0.46 -10.03
CA VAL A 248 -1.68 1.34 -8.95
C VAL A 248 -3.06 1.91 -9.25
N LEU A 249 -3.37 2.29 -10.50
CA LEU A 249 -4.71 2.70 -10.91
C LEU A 249 -5.73 1.57 -10.73
N LEU A 250 -5.34 0.34 -11.05
CA LEU A 250 -6.17 -0.83 -10.80
C LEU A 250 -6.42 -1.03 -9.31
N LEU A 251 -5.39 -0.90 -8.46
CA LEU A 251 -5.53 -0.97 -7.00
C LEU A 251 -6.47 0.12 -6.47
N VAL A 252 -6.35 1.37 -6.94
CA VAL A 252 -7.27 2.47 -6.57
C VAL A 252 -8.70 2.12 -6.96
N THR A 253 -8.90 1.61 -8.18
CA THR A 253 -10.22 1.23 -8.70
C THR A 253 -10.86 0.12 -7.86
N LEU A 254 -10.09 -0.92 -7.55
CA LEU A 254 -10.52 -2.03 -6.69
C LEU A 254 -10.88 -1.54 -5.28
N ARG A 255 -10.07 -0.67 -4.68
CA ARG A 255 -10.35 -0.08 -3.35
C ARG A 255 -11.64 0.73 -3.35
N VAL A 256 -11.82 1.61 -4.34
CA VAL A 256 -13.05 2.40 -4.46
C VAL A 256 -14.26 1.48 -4.59
N LEU A 257 -14.23 0.48 -5.48
CA LEU A 257 -15.33 -0.47 -5.65
C LEU A 257 -15.61 -1.28 -4.36
N ALA A 258 -14.57 -1.74 -3.67
CA ALA A 258 -14.70 -2.53 -2.45
C ALA A 258 -15.24 -1.70 -1.27
N TYR A 259 -14.77 -0.47 -1.06
CA TYR A 259 -15.24 0.41 0.02
C TYR A 259 -16.69 0.85 -0.14
N ARG A 260 -17.21 0.89 -1.37
CA ARG A 260 -18.64 1.11 -1.65
C ARG A 260 -19.51 -0.05 -1.19
N LEU A 261 -18.98 -1.27 -1.25
CA LEU A 261 -19.72 -2.50 -0.99
C LEU A 261 -19.58 -3.01 0.44
N HIS A 262 -18.40 -2.84 1.04
CA HIS A 262 -18.02 -3.52 2.28
C HIS A 262 -17.47 -2.54 3.31
N ALA A 263 -17.54 -2.92 4.58
CA ALA A 263 -16.83 -2.23 5.66
C ALA A 263 -15.32 -2.26 5.39
N ARG A 264 -14.61 -1.19 5.76
CA ARG A 264 -13.19 -0.98 5.47
C ARG A 264 -12.33 -2.23 5.67
N ARG A 265 -12.41 -2.87 6.85
CA ARG A 265 -11.61 -4.06 7.17
C ARG A 265 -11.82 -5.22 6.18
N PHE A 266 -13.06 -5.47 5.76
CA PHE A 266 -13.36 -6.54 4.82
C PHE A 266 -12.96 -6.16 3.39
N ALA A 267 -13.17 -4.89 3.03
CA ALA A 267 -12.74 -4.36 1.74
C ALA A 267 -11.21 -4.45 1.57
N ASP A 268 -10.45 -4.11 2.61
CA ASP A 268 -8.98 -4.20 2.60
C ASP A 268 -8.52 -5.65 2.39
N VAL A 269 -9.09 -6.60 3.13
CA VAL A 269 -8.79 -8.04 2.96
C VAL A 269 -9.14 -8.50 1.55
N LEU A 270 -10.32 -8.16 1.05
CA LEU A 270 -10.76 -8.53 -0.30
C LEU A 270 -9.80 -7.96 -1.35
N VAL A 271 -9.46 -6.68 -1.27
CA VAL A 271 -8.53 -6.03 -2.22
C VAL A 271 -7.14 -6.69 -2.15
N SER A 272 -6.64 -7.02 -0.95
CA SER A 272 -5.37 -7.74 -0.80
C SER A 272 -5.41 -9.13 -1.45
N LEU A 273 -6.48 -9.89 -1.29
CA LEU A 273 -6.65 -11.19 -1.94
C LEU A 273 -6.73 -11.06 -3.46
N LEU A 274 -7.50 -10.08 -3.95
CA LEU A 274 -7.62 -9.80 -5.38
C LEU A 274 -6.31 -9.34 -6.00
N ALA A 275 -5.55 -8.48 -5.30
CA ALA A 275 -4.22 -8.06 -5.74
C ALA A 275 -3.24 -9.24 -5.76
N GLY A 276 -3.28 -10.11 -4.75
CA GLY A 276 -2.49 -11.35 -4.71
C GLY A 276 -2.81 -12.26 -5.89
N LEU A 277 -4.10 -12.52 -6.14
CA LEU A 277 -4.56 -13.29 -7.29
C LEU A 277 -4.06 -12.72 -8.62
N LEU A 278 -4.18 -11.39 -8.79
CA LEU A 278 -3.71 -10.72 -10.01
C LEU A 278 -2.19 -10.86 -10.18
N MET A 279 -1.41 -10.77 -9.11
CA MET A 279 0.03 -11.01 -9.16
C MET A 279 0.35 -12.45 -9.54
N THR A 280 -0.38 -13.43 -8.99
CA THR A 280 -0.22 -14.84 -9.34
C THR A 280 -0.53 -15.08 -10.81
N VAL A 281 -1.66 -14.55 -11.31
CA VAL A 281 -2.06 -14.65 -12.72
C VAL A 281 -1.05 -13.97 -13.62
N ALA A 282 -0.58 -12.77 -13.26
CA ALA A 282 0.42 -12.05 -14.05
C ALA A 282 1.71 -12.87 -14.21
N TYR A 283 2.09 -13.61 -13.17
CA TYR A 283 3.26 -14.48 -13.20
C TYR A 283 3.03 -15.79 -13.97
N SER A 284 1.90 -16.47 -13.74
CA SER A 284 1.66 -17.81 -14.30
C SER A 284 1.05 -17.79 -15.70
N LEU A 285 0.17 -16.82 -15.98
CA LEU A 285 -0.67 -16.75 -17.18
C LEU A 285 -0.85 -15.27 -17.59
N PRO A 286 0.23 -14.58 -18.03
CA PRO A 286 0.19 -13.15 -18.33
C PRO A 286 -0.86 -12.78 -19.39
N VAL A 287 -1.11 -13.67 -20.36
CA VAL A 287 -2.13 -13.49 -21.41
C VAL A 287 -3.56 -13.47 -20.83
N ALA A 288 -3.81 -14.18 -19.72
CA ALA A 288 -5.13 -14.23 -19.06
C ALA A 288 -5.39 -13.02 -18.14
N LEU A 289 -4.33 -12.30 -17.73
CA LEU A 289 -4.42 -11.15 -16.84
C LEU A 289 -5.46 -10.10 -17.26
N PRO A 290 -5.49 -9.57 -18.51
CA PRO A 290 -6.47 -8.56 -18.90
C PRO A 290 -7.91 -9.06 -18.78
N VAL A 291 -8.17 -10.33 -19.11
CA VAL A 291 -9.51 -10.94 -19.02
C VAL A 291 -9.96 -11.02 -17.55
N ILE A 292 -9.08 -11.46 -16.65
CA ILE A 292 -9.37 -11.59 -15.23
C ILE A 292 -9.60 -10.21 -14.59
N VAL A 293 -8.77 -9.22 -14.94
CA VAL A 293 -8.96 -7.82 -14.48
C VAL A 293 -10.33 -7.29 -14.89
N VAL A 294 -10.72 -7.44 -16.17
CA VAL A 294 -12.01 -6.97 -16.67
C VAL A 294 -13.16 -7.70 -15.97
N ALA A 295 -13.08 -9.02 -15.81
CA ALA A 295 -14.10 -9.82 -15.14
C ALA A 295 -14.29 -9.38 -13.67
N MET A 296 -13.19 -9.17 -12.93
CA MET A 296 -13.22 -8.71 -11.54
C MET A 296 -13.83 -7.31 -11.41
N LEU A 297 -13.40 -6.36 -12.24
CA LEU A 297 -13.93 -5.00 -12.24
C LEU A 297 -15.42 -4.98 -12.60
N TRP A 298 -15.82 -5.77 -13.61
CA TRP A 298 -17.21 -5.92 -14.03
C TRP A 298 -18.10 -6.48 -12.90
N GLN A 299 -17.65 -7.55 -12.25
CA GLN A 299 -18.41 -8.19 -11.16
C GLN A 299 -18.60 -7.24 -9.96
N LEU A 300 -17.54 -6.54 -9.56
CA LEU A 300 -17.59 -5.55 -8.47
C LEU A 300 -18.47 -4.36 -8.85
N HIS A 301 -18.37 -3.85 -10.08
CA HIS A 301 -19.21 -2.75 -10.55
C HIS A 301 -20.69 -3.14 -10.57
N ARG A 302 -21.03 -4.31 -11.10
CA ARG A 302 -22.42 -4.82 -11.17
C ARG A 302 -23.02 -4.99 -9.77
N ARG A 303 -22.27 -5.59 -8.83
CA ARG A 303 -22.70 -5.71 -7.43
C ARG A 303 -22.87 -4.35 -6.76
N GLY A 304 -21.98 -3.40 -7.06
CA GLY A 304 -22.06 -2.01 -6.59
C GLY A 304 -23.33 -1.31 -7.06
N ARG A 305 -23.71 -1.49 -8.32
CA ARG A 305 -24.96 -0.94 -8.86
C ARG A 305 -26.19 -1.51 -8.18
N ALA A 306 -26.26 -2.83 -7.98
CA ALA A 306 -27.41 -3.49 -7.36
C ALA A 306 -27.70 -2.99 -5.92
N ARG A 307 -26.65 -2.64 -5.14
CA ARG A 307 -26.82 -2.15 -3.77
C ARG A 307 -27.16 -0.67 -3.64
N MET A 308 -26.91 0.16 -4.66
CA MET A 308 -27.31 1.58 -4.61
C MET A 308 -28.83 1.75 -4.54
N TRP A 309 -29.60 0.80 -5.08
CA TRP A 309 -31.06 0.80 -5.03
C TRP A 309 -31.67 0.44 -3.67
N LEU A 310 -30.86 -0.02 -2.70
CA LEU A 310 -31.31 -0.35 -1.34
C LEU A 310 -31.04 0.78 -0.33
N LEU A 311 -30.40 1.86 -0.78
CA LEU A 311 -30.00 3.02 0.04
C LEU A 311 -30.75 4.30 -0.34
N ALA A 312 -31.54 4.26 -1.42
CA ALA A 312 -32.51 5.28 -1.81
C ALA A 312 -33.90 4.79 -1.44
#